data_AF-A0A938KK91-F1
#
_entry.id   AF-A0A938KK91-F1
#
_cell.length_a   1.000
_cell.length_b   1.000
_cell.length_c   1.000
_cell.angle_alpha   90.00
_cell.angle_beta   90.00
_cell.angle_gamma   90.00
#
_symmetry.space_group_name_H-M   'P 1'
#
loop_
_entity.id
_entity.type
_entity.pdbx_description
1 polymer ?
#
loop_
_entity_poly.entity_id
_entity_poly.type
_entity_poly.pdbx_seq_one_letter_code
_entity_poly.pdbx_strand_id
1 'polypeptide(L)'
;MPLPRIHPLLACIFFAWQPTGTGWCQAPPPLQLLPQVAVDGTGVFMSQLVVGGGTNTAWHVRLCDAPAPGRSLVLPMHQVRSLVDKHLPAASTPFWAGPQVVQITRRMRTLQAQELLSALTARLREISLLSEGELDVRFARPWTPAPIADEPFELRLHPLPASGITPITQVKADLLAGDESIASWLLPVEIRLWKPAWVCRKALKKGQTLTSDDVELERRDVLRSVSALHPESLD
;
A
#
# COMPACT_ATOMS: atom_id res chain seq x y z
N MET A 1 3.91 19.28 101.52
CA MET A 1 4.43 18.46 100.40
C MET A 1 4.16 19.20 99.10
N PRO A 2 5.19 19.56 98.32
CA PRO A 2 5.09 20.59 97.27
C PRO A 2 4.82 20.03 95.87
N LEU A 3 4.06 20.79 95.09
CA LEU A 3 3.85 20.65 93.64
C LEU A 3 5.12 21.08 92.86
N PRO A 4 5.49 20.40 91.76
CA PRO A 4 6.52 20.89 90.86
C PRO A 4 5.97 21.84 89.79
N ARG A 5 6.76 22.89 89.56
CA ARG A 5 6.57 23.99 88.61
C ARG A 5 6.75 23.53 87.16
N ILE A 6 5.89 24.03 86.28
CA ILE A 6 6.01 23.90 84.82
C ILE A 6 6.81 25.12 84.29
N HIS A 7 7.94 24.86 83.62
CA HIS A 7 8.67 25.87 82.84
C HIS A 7 8.28 25.78 81.36
N PRO A 8 8.00 26.89 80.66
CA PRO A 8 7.85 26.89 79.21
C PRO A 8 9.24 27.02 78.54
N LEU A 9 9.62 26.01 77.76
CA LEU A 9 10.78 26.07 76.86
C LEU A 9 10.39 26.86 75.61
N LEU A 10 11.07 27.98 75.40
CA LEU A 10 11.08 28.75 74.15
C LEU A 10 11.55 27.83 73.01
N ALA A 11 10.65 27.49 72.08
CA ALA A 11 11.00 26.83 70.84
C ALA A 11 11.43 27.88 69.81
N CYS A 12 12.74 27.99 69.57
CA CYS A 12 13.30 28.75 68.46
C CYS A 12 12.88 28.09 67.13
N ILE A 13 11.96 28.71 66.41
CA ILE A 13 11.61 28.34 65.03
C ILE A 13 12.77 28.78 64.13
N PHE A 14 13.64 27.85 63.77
CA PHE A 14 14.56 28.03 62.65
C PHE A 14 13.73 27.93 61.36
N PHE A 15 13.45 29.07 60.74
CA PHE A 15 13.04 29.13 59.34
C PHE A 15 14.23 28.66 58.49
N ALA A 16 14.24 27.37 58.15
CA ALA A 16 15.11 26.84 57.11
C ALA A 16 14.68 27.45 55.78
N TRP A 17 15.45 28.44 55.32
CA TRP A 17 15.35 29.00 53.98
C TRP A 17 15.74 27.90 52.97
N GLN A 18 14.75 27.24 52.37
CA GLN A 18 14.99 26.31 51.27
C GLN A 18 15.19 27.13 49.99
N PRO A 19 16.35 27.06 49.32
CA PRO A 19 16.54 27.72 48.04
C PRO A 19 15.66 27.04 46.98
N THR A 20 14.50 27.64 46.68
CA THR A 20 13.72 27.35 45.46
C THR A 20 14.47 27.96 44.28
N GLY A 21 15.51 27.30 43.78
CA GLY A 21 16.40 27.99 42.85
C GLY A 21 17.47 27.14 42.19
N THR A 22 17.12 25.93 41.75
CA THR A 22 17.86 25.28 40.66
C THR A 22 16.83 24.54 39.82
N GLY A 23 16.31 25.21 38.80
CA GLY A 23 15.79 24.51 37.64
C GLY A 23 17.00 23.87 36.98
N TRP A 24 17.30 22.63 37.34
CA TRP A 24 18.33 21.85 36.66
C TRP A 24 17.90 21.81 35.21
N CYS A 25 18.67 22.43 34.32
CA CYS A 25 18.52 22.29 32.88
C CYS A 25 18.69 20.79 32.58
N GLN A 26 17.58 20.05 32.58
CA GLN A 26 17.58 18.66 32.24
C GLN A 26 18.03 18.60 30.78
N ALA A 27 19.19 18.00 30.54
CA ALA A 27 19.70 17.85 29.18
C ALA A 27 18.60 17.19 28.33
N PRO A 28 18.38 17.67 27.08
CA PRO A 28 17.36 17.10 26.23
C PRO A 28 17.59 15.58 26.14
N PRO A 29 16.53 14.76 26.23
CA PRO A 29 16.67 13.33 26.19
C PRO A 29 17.40 12.92 24.91
N PRO A 30 18.32 11.93 24.97
CA PRO A 30 19.07 11.50 23.80
C PRO A 30 18.11 10.95 22.73
N LEU A 31 18.46 11.18 21.45
CA LEU A 31 17.74 10.55 20.34
C LEU A 31 18.01 9.04 20.38
N GLN A 32 16.97 8.25 20.60
CA GLN A 32 17.09 6.81 20.72
C GLN A 32 16.77 6.13 19.39
N LEU A 33 17.75 5.46 18.78
CA LEU A 33 17.55 4.69 17.56
C LEU A 33 16.78 3.38 17.83
N LEU A 34 15.93 3.01 16.88
CA LEU A 34 15.26 1.72 16.84
C LEU A 34 16.18 0.65 16.22
N PRO A 35 16.19 -0.60 16.71
CA PRO A 35 17.01 -1.68 16.13
C PRO A 35 16.48 -2.17 14.79
N GLN A 36 15.16 -2.12 14.59
CA GLN A 36 14.51 -2.53 13.37
C GLN A 36 13.34 -1.60 13.06
N VAL A 37 13.19 -1.25 11.78
CA VAL A 37 12.14 -0.34 11.30
C VAL A 37 11.53 -0.88 10.02
N ALA A 38 10.19 -0.80 9.92
CA ALA A 38 9.46 -1.11 8.70
C ALA A 38 9.02 0.18 8.00
N VAL A 39 9.45 0.37 6.75
CA VAL A 39 9.19 1.58 5.95
C VAL A 39 8.32 1.27 4.73
N ASP A 40 7.75 2.30 4.11
CA ASP A 40 7.09 2.21 2.80
C ASP A 40 8.09 2.47 1.66
N GLY A 41 7.64 2.43 0.40
CA GLY A 41 8.47 2.71 -0.76
C GLY A 41 8.84 4.19 -0.97
N THR A 42 8.29 5.11 -0.18
CA THR A 42 8.55 6.55 -0.38
C THR A 42 9.95 6.97 0.11
N GLY A 43 10.54 6.19 1.01
CA GLY A 43 11.90 6.39 1.50
C GLY A 43 12.04 6.04 2.98
N VAL A 44 13.27 6.18 3.48
CA VAL A 44 13.58 6.07 4.91
C VAL A 44 13.57 7.46 5.53
N PHE A 45 12.68 7.70 6.48
CA PHE A 45 12.54 8.99 7.15
C PHE A 45 13.13 8.95 8.56
N MET A 46 13.72 10.07 8.98
CA MET A 46 14.30 10.20 10.31
C MET A 46 13.27 9.92 11.41
N SER A 47 12.04 10.42 11.28
CA SER A 47 10.95 10.15 12.22
C SER A 47 10.62 8.66 12.41
N GLN A 48 11.00 7.79 11.47
CA GLN A 48 10.80 6.34 11.56
C GLN A 48 11.96 5.64 12.28
N LEU A 49 13.16 6.24 12.32
CA LEU A 49 14.36 5.62 12.90
C LEU A 49 14.53 5.90 14.39
N VAL A 50 13.94 6.97 14.92
CA VAL A 50 14.13 7.40 16.32
C VAL A 50 12.85 7.38 17.15
N VAL A 51 12.99 6.99 18.41
CA VAL A 51 11.97 7.17 19.45
C VAL A 51 12.10 8.58 20.03
N GLY A 52 10.97 9.27 20.21
CA GLY A 52 10.93 10.60 20.84
C GLY A 52 10.79 11.78 19.87
N GLY A 53 10.86 11.55 18.55
CA GLY A 53 10.55 12.56 17.52
C GLY A 53 9.05 12.77 17.27
N GLY A 54 8.19 12.43 18.23
CA GLY A 54 6.74 12.25 18.06
C GLY A 54 6.06 13.39 17.31
N THR A 55 5.22 13.06 16.30
CA THR A 55 4.37 13.92 15.43
C THR A 55 4.95 15.24 14.91
N ASN A 56 6.21 15.54 15.22
CA ASN A 56 6.83 16.80 14.92
C ASN A 56 7.30 16.72 13.47
N THR A 57 6.57 17.41 12.60
CA THR A 57 6.82 17.48 11.16
C THR A 57 8.26 17.88 10.83
N ALA A 58 8.96 18.57 11.75
CA ALA A 58 10.37 18.90 11.61
C ALA A 58 11.31 17.67 11.48
N TRP A 59 10.91 16.50 11.99
CA TRP A 59 11.70 15.26 11.92
C TRP A 59 11.31 14.36 10.75
N HIS A 60 10.33 14.76 9.94
CA HIS A 60 9.90 13.98 8.77
C HIS A 60 10.78 14.31 7.55
N VAL A 61 12.09 14.09 7.69
CA VAL A 61 13.06 14.29 6.61
C VAL A 61 13.53 12.95 6.07
N ARG A 62 13.49 12.81 4.74
CA ARG A 62 13.98 11.65 4.02
C ARG A 62 15.51 11.61 4.09
N LEU A 63 16.05 10.50 4.55
CA LEU A 63 17.49 10.26 4.69
C LEU A 63 18.07 9.50 3.50
N CYS A 64 17.37 8.48 3.03
CA CYS A 64 17.77 7.66 1.89
C CYS A 64 16.57 6.96 1.25
N ASP A 65 16.82 6.22 0.16
CA ASP A 65 15.82 5.43 -0.54
C ASP A 65 15.42 4.19 0.26
N ALA A 66 14.18 3.76 0.11
CA ALA A 66 13.69 2.52 0.73
C ALA A 66 14.34 1.30 0.06
N PRO A 67 14.57 0.20 0.81
CA PRO A 67 15.01 -1.05 0.19
C PRO A 67 13.95 -1.61 -0.76
N ALA A 68 14.41 -2.35 -1.77
CA ALA A 68 13.53 -3.14 -2.64
C ALA A 68 12.66 -4.11 -1.81
N PRO A 69 11.43 -4.44 -2.24
CA PRO A 69 10.56 -5.36 -1.52
C PRO A 69 11.24 -6.71 -1.25
N GLY A 70 11.10 -7.23 -0.03
CA GLY A 70 11.75 -8.47 0.39
C GLY A 70 13.26 -8.37 0.67
N ARG A 71 13.87 -7.18 0.51
CA ARG A 71 15.26 -6.92 0.92
C ARG A 71 15.30 -6.12 2.22
N SER A 72 16.43 -6.24 2.92
CA SER A 72 16.73 -5.44 4.10
C SER A 72 17.91 -4.51 3.81
N LEU A 73 17.77 -3.24 4.18
CA LEU A 73 18.85 -2.28 4.24
C LEU A 73 19.40 -2.25 5.68
N VAL A 74 20.72 -2.30 5.82
CA VAL A 74 21.38 -2.27 7.13
C VAL A 74 22.17 -0.98 7.21
N LEU A 75 21.78 -0.08 8.13
CA LEU A 75 22.44 1.21 8.33
C LEU A 75 23.16 1.25 9.69
N PRO A 76 24.50 1.28 9.70
CA PRO A 76 25.27 1.59 10.89
C PRO A 76 24.95 2.99 11.45
N MET A 77 25.02 3.16 12.76
CA MET A 77 24.71 4.43 13.44
C MET A 77 25.55 5.59 12.90
N HIS A 78 26.83 5.37 12.57
CA HIS A 78 27.67 6.43 12.01
C HIS A 78 27.15 6.93 10.66
N GLN A 79 26.60 6.06 9.80
CA GLN A 79 26.01 6.46 8.53
C GLN A 79 24.70 7.22 8.74
N VAL A 80 23.87 6.78 9.69
CA VAL A 80 22.65 7.51 10.06
C VAL A 80 22.98 8.93 10.49
N ARG A 81 24.01 9.11 11.34
CA ARG A 81 24.50 10.43 11.75
C ARG A 81 24.95 11.27 10.56
N SER A 82 25.78 10.71 9.67
CA SER A 82 26.22 11.42 8.46
C SER A 82 25.05 11.84 7.55
N LEU A 83 24.01 11.01 7.43
CA LEU A 83 22.80 11.36 6.67
C LEU A 83 22.01 12.48 7.38
N VAL A 84 21.89 12.43 8.70
CA VAL A 84 21.21 13.50 9.45
C VAL A 84 21.98 14.82 9.38
N ASP A 85 23.30 14.81 9.55
CA ASP A 85 24.11 16.03 9.45
C ASP A 85 24.02 16.64 8.04
N LYS A 86 23.91 15.80 7.00
CA LYS A 86 23.73 16.23 5.62
C LYS A 86 22.35 16.85 5.34
N HIS A 87 21.28 16.25 5.86
CA HIS A 87 19.90 16.64 5.53
C HIS A 87 19.25 17.57 6.56
N LEU A 88 19.77 17.61 7.78
CA LEU A 88 19.23 18.31 8.95
C LEU A 88 20.37 18.84 9.86
N PRO A 89 21.23 19.75 9.38
CA PRO A 89 22.35 20.27 10.18
C PRO A 89 21.90 21.01 11.46
N ALA A 90 20.68 21.56 11.46
CA ALA A 90 20.10 22.21 12.64
C ALA A 90 19.64 21.22 13.74
N ALA A 91 19.43 19.95 13.38
CA ALA A 91 19.01 18.89 14.30
C ALA A 91 20.16 17.95 14.71
N SER A 92 21.40 18.29 14.37
CA SER A 92 22.60 17.57 14.77
C SER A 92 22.75 17.61 16.29
N THR A 93 22.16 16.62 16.95
CA THR A 93 22.33 16.41 18.38
C THR A 93 23.52 15.49 18.62
N PRO A 94 24.41 15.80 19.57
CA PRO A 94 25.56 14.94 19.87
C PRO A 94 25.18 13.68 20.64
N PHE A 95 23.96 13.60 21.19
CA PHE A 95 23.52 12.55 22.10
C PHE A 95 22.60 11.56 21.40
N TRP A 96 23.21 10.58 20.74
CA TRP A 96 22.53 9.41 20.20
C TRP A 96 22.64 8.24 21.18
N ALA A 97 21.52 7.56 21.42
CA ALA A 97 21.45 6.33 22.19
C ALA A 97 20.84 5.19 21.36
N GLY A 98 21.08 3.94 21.75
CA GLY A 98 20.48 2.76 21.14
C GLY A 98 21.47 1.89 20.35
N PRO A 99 20.97 1.09 19.40
CA PRO A 99 21.76 0.09 18.69
C PRO A 99 22.76 0.70 17.71
N GLN A 100 23.89 0.02 17.52
CA GLN A 100 24.95 0.46 16.59
C GLN A 100 24.59 0.26 15.11
N VAL A 101 23.55 -0.53 14.85
CA VAL A 101 23.09 -0.90 13.52
C VAL A 101 21.56 -0.92 13.53
N VAL A 102 20.96 -0.33 12.51
CA VAL A 102 19.51 -0.34 12.29
C VAL A 102 19.19 -1.17 11.07
N GLN A 103 18.29 -2.14 11.23
CA GLN A 103 17.78 -2.94 10.13
C GLN A 103 16.47 -2.35 9.61
N ILE A 104 16.46 -1.98 8.34
CA ILE A 104 15.31 -1.38 7.67
C ILE A 104 14.76 -2.38 6.67
N THR A 105 13.46 -2.66 6.78
CA THR A 105 12.74 -3.57 5.87
C THR A 105 11.53 -2.85 5.29
N ARG A 106 11.16 -3.16 4.05
CA ARG A 106 9.89 -2.66 3.51
C ARG A 106 8.72 -3.37 4.18
N ARG A 107 7.67 -2.64 4.52
CA ARG A 107 6.45 -3.22 5.11
C ARG A 107 5.80 -4.12 4.07
N MET A 108 5.44 -5.33 4.48
CA MET A 108 4.82 -6.33 3.62
C MET A 108 3.40 -6.63 4.10
N ARG A 109 2.50 -6.89 3.16
CA ARG A 109 1.15 -7.39 3.41
C ARG A 109 0.81 -8.50 2.42
N THR A 110 -0.28 -9.21 2.69
CA THR A 110 -0.77 -10.26 1.80
C THR A 110 -1.75 -9.67 0.78
N LEU A 111 -1.47 -9.87 -0.52
CA LEU A 111 -2.38 -9.54 -1.61
C LEU A 111 -3.50 -10.58 -1.71
N GLN A 112 -4.73 -10.13 -1.50
CA GLN A 112 -5.92 -10.97 -1.56
C GLN A 112 -6.46 -11.09 -2.98
N ALA A 113 -7.15 -12.20 -3.26
CA ALA A 113 -7.71 -12.49 -4.58
C ALA A 113 -8.66 -11.38 -5.07
N GLN A 114 -9.52 -10.88 -4.16
CA GLN A 114 -10.53 -9.87 -4.48
C GLN A 114 -9.92 -8.55 -4.94
N GLU A 115 -8.83 -8.13 -4.30
CA GLU A 115 -8.15 -6.87 -4.59
C GLU A 115 -7.52 -6.90 -5.98
N LEU A 116 -6.84 -8.02 -6.30
CA LEU A 116 -6.25 -8.24 -7.63
C LEU A 116 -7.33 -8.36 -8.71
N LEU A 117 -8.45 -9.07 -8.45
CA LEU A 117 -9.57 -9.15 -9.39
C LEU A 117 -10.23 -7.80 -9.63
N SER A 118 -10.40 -6.97 -8.58
CA SER A 118 -10.96 -5.64 -8.76
C SER A 118 -10.07 -4.75 -9.61
N ALA A 119 -8.75 -4.77 -9.37
CA ALA A 119 -7.78 -4.02 -10.17
C ALA A 119 -7.73 -4.52 -11.62
N LEU A 120 -7.75 -5.85 -11.82
CA LEU A 120 -7.78 -6.46 -13.15
C LEU A 120 -9.05 -6.10 -13.92
N THR A 121 -10.22 -6.17 -13.27
CA THR A 121 -11.50 -5.82 -13.88
C THR A 121 -11.53 -4.34 -14.27
N ALA A 122 -11.03 -3.45 -13.42
CA ALA A 122 -10.93 -2.02 -13.72
C ALA A 122 -10.04 -1.78 -14.95
N ARG A 123 -8.83 -2.36 -14.99
CA ARG A 123 -7.92 -2.21 -16.13
C ARG A 123 -8.45 -2.84 -17.42
N LEU A 124 -9.12 -3.98 -17.35
CA LEU A 124 -9.74 -4.60 -18.52
C LEU A 124 -10.87 -3.75 -19.10
N ARG A 125 -11.63 -3.01 -18.28
CA ARG A 125 -12.67 -2.08 -18.75
C ARG A 125 -12.10 -0.83 -19.41
N GLU A 126 -10.95 -0.34 -18.94
CA GLU A 126 -10.25 0.79 -19.56
C GLU A 126 -9.76 0.47 -20.97
N ILE A 127 -9.43 -0.78 -21.25
CA ILE A 127 -9.13 -1.27 -22.59
C ILE A 127 -10.48 -1.34 -23.35
N SER A 128 -10.71 -0.35 -24.23
CA SER A 128 -11.96 -0.03 -24.93
C SER A 128 -12.75 -1.20 -25.55
N LEU A 129 -12.14 -2.36 -25.75
CA LEU A 129 -12.78 -3.59 -26.25
C LEU A 129 -13.87 -4.15 -25.30
N LEU A 130 -13.85 -3.77 -24.01
CA LEU A 130 -14.74 -4.30 -22.97
C LEU A 130 -15.58 -3.22 -22.25
N SER A 131 -15.58 -1.98 -22.74
CA SER A 131 -16.20 -0.83 -22.07
C SER A 131 -17.73 -0.84 -22.11
N GLU A 132 -18.31 -1.48 -23.12
CA GLU A 132 -19.76 -1.64 -23.22
C GLU A 132 -20.20 -2.94 -22.53
N GLY A 133 -21.24 -2.88 -21.70
CA GLY A 133 -21.79 -4.05 -21.02
C GLY A 133 -21.18 -4.37 -19.66
N GLU A 134 -21.61 -5.49 -19.08
CA GLU A 134 -21.18 -5.93 -17.75
C GLU A 134 -20.08 -6.97 -17.86
N LEU A 135 -18.87 -6.59 -17.44
CA LEU A 135 -17.71 -7.46 -17.37
C LEU A 135 -17.66 -8.20 -16.02
N ASP A 136 -17.65 -9.54 -16.06
CA ASP A 136 -17.40 -10.44 -14.94
C ASP A 136 -16.08 -11.19 -15.19
N VAL A 137 -15.12 -11.05 -14.27
CA VAL A 137 -13.78 -11.63 -14.37
C VAL A 137 -13.54 -12.51 -13.14
N ARG A 138 -13.06 -13.73 -13.40
CA ARG A 138 -12.76 -14.71 -12.34
C ARG A 138 -11.44 -15.39 -12.62
N PHE A 139 -10.74 -15.81 -11.57
CA PHE A 139 -9.59 -16.67 -11.78
C PHE A 139 -10.05 -18.07 -12.19
N ALA A 140 -9.44 -18.62 -13.25
CA ALA A 140 -9.70 -20.00 -13.67
C ALA A 140 -9.05 -21.03 -12.74
N ARG A 141 -8.14 -20.59 -11.86
CA ARG A 141 -7.50 -21.40 -10.81
C ARG A 141 -7.59 -20.67 -9.46
N PRO A 142 -7.64 -21.39 -8.33
CA PRO A 142 -7.59 -20.77 -7.02
C PRO A 142 -6.35 -19.86 -6.87
N TRP A 143 -6.57 -18.62 -6.43
CA TRP A 143 -5.48 -17.68 -6.14
C TRP A 143 -4.73 -18.12 -4.89
N THR A 144 -3.40 -18.15 -4.97
CA THR A 144 -2.54 -18.30 -3.79
C THR A 144 -2.16 -16.90 -3.30
N PRO A 145 -2.51 -16.52 -2.07
CA PRO A 145 -2.15 -15.22 -1.52
C PRO A 145 -0.64 -14.97 -1.60
N ALA A 146 -0.25 -13.80 -2.12
CA ALA A 146 1.15 -13.45 -2.34
C ALA A 146 1.57 -12.28 -1.44
N PRO A 147 2.78 -12.31 -0.83
CA PRO A 147 3.29 -11.18 -0.09
C PRO A 147 3.68 -10.06 -1.07
N ILE A 148 3.18 -8.86 -0.83
CA ILE A 148 3.51 -7.64 -1.58
C ILE A 148 3.87 -6.52 -0.59
N ALA A 149 4.48 -5.46 -1.09
CA ALA A 149 4.71 -4.27 -0.28
C ALA A 149 3.38 -3.64 0.15
N ASP A 150 3.31 -3.16 1.40
CA ASP A 150 2.13 -2.49 1.96
C ASP A 150 2.07 -1.01 1.55
N GLU A 151 1.80 -0.80 0.26
CA GLU A 151 1.69 0.52 -0.35
C GLU A 151 0.67 0.50 -1.51
N PRO A 152 0.20 1.67 -1.98
CA PRO A 152 -0.66 1.74 -3.15
C PRO A 152 0.07 1.15 -4.37
N PHE A 153 -0.65 0.33 -5.14
CA PHE A 153 -0.12 -0.26 -6.35
C PHE A 153 -0.98 0.09 -7.57
N GLU A 154 -0.37 -0.03 -8.73
CA GLU A 154 -1.04 -0.04 -10.01
C GLU A 154 -0.85 -1.38 -10.71
N LEU A 155 -1.91 -1.87 -11.36
CA LEU A 155 -1.83 -3.05 -12.20
C LEU A 155 -1.56 -2.62 -13.64
N ARG A 156 -0.47 -3.10 -14.23
CA ARG A 156 -0.15 -2.91 -15.65
C ARG A 156 -0.39 -4.21 -16.41
N LEU A 157 -1.33 -4.17 -17.35
CA LEU A 157 -1.58 -5.31 -18.24
C LEU A 157 -0.59 -5.24 -19.42
N HIS A 158 -0.01 -6.39 -19.77
CA HIS A 158 0.71 -6.52 -21.02
C HIS A 158 -0.29 -6.62 -22.19
N PRO A 159 0.16 -6.36 -23.43
CA PRO A 159 -0.70 -6.50 -24.61
C PRO A 159 -1.41 -7.85 -24.63
N LEU A 160 -2.72 -7.80 -24.83
CA LEU A 160 -3.54 -9.00 -24.96
C LEU A 160 -3.19 -9.75 -26.25
N PRO A 161 -3.47 -11.06 -26.33
CA PRO A 161 -3.26 -11.82 -27.55
C PRO A 161 -3.95 -11.16 -28.76
N ALA A 162 -3.27 -11.16 -29.91
CA ALA A 162 -3.82 -10.60 -31.15
C ALA A 162 -5.10 -11.32 -31.62
N SER A 163 -5.34 -12.55 -31.15
CA SER A 163 -6.59 -13.30 -31.36
C SER A 163 -7.81 -12.71 -30.66
N GLY A 164 -7.63 -11.62 -29.90
CA GLY A 164 -8.68 -11.04 -29.08
C GLY A 164 -8.87 -11.78 -27.76
N ILE A 165 -9.91 -11.36 -27.03
CA ILE A 165 -10.25 -11.91 -25.72
C ILE A 165 -11.19 -13.10 -25.91
N THR A 166 -10.75 -14.27 -25.47
CA THR A 166 -11.57 -15.48 -25.38
C THR A 166 -12.20 -15.61 -23.98
N PRO A 167 -13.29 -16.40 -23.82
CA PRO A 167 -13.90 -16.63 -22.50
C PRO A 167 -12.93 -17.14 -21.43
N ILE A 168 -11.89 -17.85 -21.83
CA ILE A 168 -10.78 -18.25 -20.96
C ILE A 168 -9.50 -17.79 -21.63
N THR A 169 -8.73 -16.93 -20.97
CA THR A 169 -7.49 -16.36 -21.50
C THR A 169 -6.41 -16.24 -20.42
N GLN A 170 -5.16 -16.12 -20.85
CA GLN A 170 -4.03 -15.86 -19.95
C GLN A 170 -3.64 -14.38 -20.06
N VAL A 171 -3.76 -13.66 -18.95
CA VAL A 171 -3.40 -12.26 -18.86
C VAL A 171 -2.07 -12.14 -18.14
N LYS A 172 -1.05 -11.59 -18.82
CA LYS A 172 0.19 -11.21 -18.16
C LYS A 172 0.02 -9.83 -17.53
N ALA A 173 0.27 -9.73 -16.23
CA ALA A 173 0.11 -8.50 -15.48
C ALA A 173 1.31 -8.25 -14.57
N ASP A 174 1.77 -7.00 -14.52
CA ASP A 174 2.75 -6.53 -13.55
C ASP A 174 2.06 -5.69 -12.49
N LEU A 175 2.49 -5.85 -11.25
CA LEU A 175 2.11 -5.00 -10.14
C LEU A 175 3.22 -3.98 -9.93
N LEU A 176 2.85 -2.70 -9.98
CA LEU A 176 3.78 -1.58 -9.86
C LEU A 176 3.50 -0.83 -8.55
N ALA A 177 4.53 -0.48 -7.81
CA ALA A 177 4.46 0.49 -6.72
C ALA A 177 5.24 1.74 -7.15
N GLY A 178 4.52 2.76 -7.62
CA GLY A 178 5.15 3.85 -8.38
C GLY A 178 5.78 3.30 -9.66
N ASP A 179 7.09 3.53 -9.84
CA ASP A 179 7.84 3.05 -11.02
C ASP A 179 8.49 1.67 -10.82
N GLU A 180 8.39 1.08 -9.63
CA GLU A 180 9.02 -0.19 -9.29
C GLU A 180 8.07 -1.38 -9.52
N SER A 181 8.50 -2.38 -10.29
CA SER A 181 7.75 -3.63 -10.44
C SER A 181 7.95 -4.54 -9.24
N ILE A 182 6.89 -4.72 -8.44
CA ILE A 182 6.93 -5.50 -7.20
C ILE A 182 6.55 -6.96 -7.43
N ALA A 183 5.80 -7.26 -8.49
CA ALA A 183 5.45 -8.63 -8.87
C ALA A 183 5.02 -8.73 -10.34
N SER A 184 5.13 -9.93 -10.92
CA SER A 184 4.66 -10.23 -12.27
C SER A 184 4.02 -11.61 -12.30
N TRP A 185 2.83 -11.71 -12.88
CA TRP A 185 2.08 -12.96 -12.96
C TRP A 185 1.53 -13.20 -14.37
N LEU A 186 1.39 -14.48 -14.71
CA LEU A 186 0.56 -14.94 -15.82
C LEU A 186 -0.71 -15.55 -15.24
N LEU A 187 -1.81 -14.80 -15.32
CA LEU A 187 -3.07 -15.10 -14.65
C LEU A 187 -4.03 -15.80 -15.62
N PRO A 188 -4.39 -17.08 -15.41
CA PRO A 188 -5.46 -17.70 -16.17
C PRO A 188 -6.80 -17.19 -15.64
N VAL A 189 -7.56 -16.51 -16.49
CA VAL A 189 -8.83 -15.86 -16.12
C VAL A 189 -9.97 -16.32 -17.01
N GLU A 190 -11.14 -16.50 -16.41
CA GLU A 190 -12.41 -16.61 -17.10
C GLU A 190 -13.02 -15.21 -17.19
N ILE A 191 -13.39 -14.80 -18.39
CA ILE A 191 -13.99 -13.51 -18.69
C ILE A 191 -15.36 -13.76 -19.31
N ARG A 192 -16.38 -13.11 -18.75
CA ARG A 192 -17.74 -13.07 -19.31
C ARG A 192 -18.11 -11.63 -19.57
N LEU A 193 -18.67 -11.38 -20.74
CA LEU A 193 -19.10 -10.05 -21.14
C LEU A 193 -20.60 -10.10 -21.43
N TRP A 194 -21.40 -9.59 -20.51
CA TRP A 194 -22.84 -9.55 -20.68
C TRP A 194 -23.24 -8.27 -21.41
N LYS A 195 -23.78 -8.44 -22.61
CA LYS A 195 -24.34 -7.34 -23.41
C LYS A 195 -25.75 -7.69 -23.86
N PRO A 196 -26.61 -6.69 -24.11
CA PRO A 196 -27.80 -6.91 -24.91
C PRO A 196 -27.37 -7.30 -26.33
N ALA A 197 -27.88 -8.42 -26.82
CA ALA A 197 -27.61 -8.95 -28.15
C ALA A 197 -28.92 -9.34 -28.83
N TRP A 198 -29.03 -9.07 -30.12
CA TRP A 198 -30.16 -9.51 -30.93
C TRP A 198 -30.06 -11.02 -31.15
N VAL A 199 -31.08 -11.75 -30.70
CA VAL A 199 -31.20 -13.20 -30.85
C VAL A 199 -32.43 -13.51 -31.69
N CYS A 200 -32.32 -14.51 -32.58
CA CYS A 200 -33.46 -14.95 -33.37
C CYS A 200 -34.43 -15.76 -32.51
N ARG A 201 -35.71 -15.38 -32.50
CA ARG A 201 -36.79 -16.08 -31.79
C ARG A 201 -37.10 -17.45 -32.37
N LYS A 202 -36.74 -17.67 -33.64
CA LYS A 202 -36.95 -18.93 -34.37
C LYS A 202 -35.79 -19.21 -35.32
N ALA A 203 -35.61 -20.48 -35.67
CA ALA A 203 -34.66 -20.88 -36.69
C ALA A 203 -35.03 -20.24 -38.04
N LEU A 204 -34.07 -19.53 -38.65
CA LEU A 204 -34.24 -18.90 -39.94
C LEU A 204 -33.72 -19.82 -41.05
N LYS A 205 -34.44 -19.85 -42.17
CA LYS A 205 -33.98 -20.55 -43.38
C LYS A 205 -33.08 -19.64 -44.20
N LYS A 206 -32.13 -20.22 -44.93
CA LYS A 206 -31.31 -19.46 -45.89
C LYS A 206 -32.22 -18.76 -46.91
N GLY A 207 -32.00 -17.46 -47.10
CA GLY A 207 -32.80 -16.63 -48.02
C GLY A 207 -34.13 -16.12 -47.44
N GLN A 208 -34.46 -16.43 -46.18
CA GLN A 208 -35.61 -15.85 -45.49
C GLN A 208 -35.31 -14.40 -45.11
N THR A 209 -36.24 -13.48 -45.41
CA THR A 209 -36.15 -12.08 -44.98
C THR A 209 -36.28 -11.99 -43.47
N LEU A 210 -35.33 -11.30 -42.82
CA LEU A 210 -35.35 -11.02 -41.40
C LEU A 210 -36.31 -9.85 -41.12
N THR A 211 -37.30 -10.08 -40.25
CA THR A 211 -38.18 -9.00 -39.77
C THR A 211 -37.89 -8.66 -38.30
N SER A 212 -38.39 -7.52 -37.82
CA SER A 212 -38.30 -7.15 -36.39
C SER A 212 -38.98 -8.17 -35.47
N ASP A 213 -39.98 -8.90 -35.99
CA ASP A 213 -40.70 -9.95 -35.25
C ASP A 213 -39.88 -11.24 -35.10
N ASP A 214 -38.82 -11.39 -35.90
CA ASP A 214 -37.95 -12.57 -35.88
C ASP A 214 -36.82 -12.45 -34.86
N VAL A 215 -36.54 -11.23 -34.38
CA VAL A 215 -35.45 -10.93 -33.44
C VAL A 215 -35.99 -10.39 -32.12
N GLU A 216 -35.25 -10.64 -31.05
CA GLU A 216 -35.49 -10.02 -29.75
C GLU A 216 -34.15 -9.70 -29.08
N LEU A 217 -34.16 -8.71 -28.19
CA LEU A 217 -32.96 -8.28 -27.48
C LEU A 217 -32.84 -9.09 -26.18
N GLU A 218 -31.84 -9.96 -26.11
CA GLU A 218 -31.56 -10.77 -24.91
C GLU A 218 -30.22 -10.40 -24.29
N ARG A 219 -30.12 -10.53 -22.96
CA ARG A 219 -28.83 -10.41 -22.27
C ARG A 219 -28.02 -11.70 -22.48
N ARG A 220 -26.94 -11.63 -23.25
CA ARG A 220 -26.09 -12.78 -23.61
C ARG A 220 -24.63 -12.52 -23.24
N ASP A 221 -23.93 -13.61 -22.90
CA ASP A 221 -22.48 -13.61 -22.81
C ASP A 221 -21.91 -13.62 -24.23
N VAL A 222 -21.48 -12.46 -24.70
CA VAL A 222 -21.05 -12.30 -26.10
C VAL A 222 -19.75 -13.06 -26.36
N LEU A 223 -18.85 -13.20 -25.38
CA LEU A 223 -17.57 -13.90 -25.59
C LEU A 223 -17.77 -15.39 -25.88
N ARG A 224 -18.81 -16.01 -25.30
CA ARG A 224 -19.19 -17.40 -25.60
C ARG A 224 -19.96 -17.54 -26.91
N SER A 225 -20.56 -16.45 -27.39
CA SER A 225 -21.44 -16.43 -28.57
C SER A 225 -20.71 -15.99 -29.86
N VAL A 226 -19.53 -15.35 -29.73
CA VAL A 226 -18.72 -14.76 -30.84
C VAL A 226 -18.14 -15.79 -31.82
N SER A 227 -18.39 -17.10 -31.66
CA SER A 227 -18.22 -18.01 -32.80
C SER A 227 -19.21 -17.74 -33.96
N ALA A 228 -20.17 -16.80 -33.80
CA ALA A 228 -21.21 -16.50 -34.79
C ALA A 228 -21.41 -15.00 -35.14
N LEU A 229 -20.69 -14.05 -34.52
CA LEU A 229 -20.89 -12.62 -34.83
C LEU A 229 -19.54 -11.92 -35.01
N HIS A 230 -19.21 -11.69 -36.28
CA HIS A 230 -18.14 -10.80 -36.71
C HIS A 230 -18.51 -9.37 -36.31
N PRO A 231 -17.71 -8.65 -35.49
CA PRO A 231 -17.86 -7.22 -35.37
C PRO A 231 -17.30 -6.56 -36.64
N GLU A 232 -17.89 -5.43 -37.02
CA GLU A 232 -17.52 -4.56 -38.16
C GLU A 232 -18.04 -4.97 -39.55
N SER A 233 -19.33 -4.75 -39.80
CA SER A 233 -19.81 -4.28 -41.11
C SER A 233 -21.21 -3.63 -40.99
N LEU A 234 -21.32 -2.52 -40.27
CA LEU A 234 -22.43 -1.59 -40.44
C LEU A 234 -21.87 -0.17 -40.19
N ASP A 235 -21.12 0.30 -41.18
CA ASP A 235 -21.11 1.69 -41.67
C ASP A 235 -20.82 1.63 -43.18
#